data_AF-B0CH73-F1
#
_entry.id   AF-B0CH73-F1
#
_cell.length_a   1.000
_cell.length_b   1.000
_cell.length_c   1.000
_cell.angle_alpha   90.00
_cell.angle_beta   90.00
_cell.angle_gamma   90.00
#
_symmetry.space_group_name_H-M   'P 1'
#
loop_
_entity.id
_entity.type
_entity.pdbx_description
1 polymer ?
#
loop_
_entity_poly.entity_id
_entity_poly.type
_entity_poly.pdbx_seq_one_letter_code
_entity_poly.pdbx_strand_id
1 'polypeptide(L)'
;MTKRTRQIANFLLAAMAAAMLTACAGGKEFQGTPQEGASRTGVYPKFGHLPKAATAQITPEEKQQLTTTLDADRTRLAPQKAPGGGFTAAEAQAMRRQAQEQTNDTLKQIESGQE
;
A
#
# COMPACT_ATOMS: atom_id res chain seq x y z
N MET A 1 -47.21 -26.31 33.31
CA MET A 1 -46.83 -26.16 31.89
C MET A 1 -46.81 -27.53 31.22
N THR A 2 -47.53 -27.73 30.13
CA THR A 2 -47.58 -29.02 29.42
C THR A 2 -46.35 -29.20 28.53
N LYS A 3 -45.94 -30.44 28.23
CA LYS A 3 -44.74 -30.71 27.40
C LYS A 3 -44.76 -29.96 26.05
N ARG A 4 -45.94 -29.72 25.49
CA ARG A 4 -46.16 -28.98 24.24
C ARG A 4 -45.78 -27.50 24.35
N THR A 5 -46.09 -26.83 25.46
CA THR A 5 -45.71 -25.41 25.63
C THR A 5 -44.19 -25.23 25.76
N ARG A 6 -43.51 -26.22 26.33
CA ARG A 6 -42.04 -26.20 26.47
C ARG A 6 -41.33 -26.45 25.13
N GLN A 7 -41.89 -27.32 24.28
CA GLN A 7 -41.37 -27.54 22.93
C GLN A 7 -41.53 -26.31 22.03
N ILE A 8 -42.69 -25.65 22.09
CA ILE A 8 -42.94 -24.42 21.32
C ILE A 8 -42.00 -23.30 21.76
N ALA A 9 -41.79 -23.12 23.07
CA ALA A 9 -40.85 -22.14 23.59
C ALA A 9 -39.41 -22.40 23.11
N ASN A 10 -38.96 -23.66 23.13
CA ASN A 10 -37.62 -24.01 22.65
C ASN A 10 -37.46 -23.81 21.14
N PHE A 11 -38.50 -24.09 20.35
CA PHE A 11 -38.49 -23.83 18.91
C PHE A 11 -38.40 -22.34 18.60
N LEU A 12 -39.17 -21.50 19.31
CA LEU A 12 -39.12 -20.05 19.14
C LEU A 12 -37.75 -19.49 19.55
N LEU A 13 -37.17 -19.99 20.63
CA LEU A 13 -35.84 -19.59 21.09
C LEU A 13 -34.76 -19.97 20.06
N ALA A 14 -34.82 -21.17 19.50
CA ALA A 14 -33.89 -21.63 18.47
C ALA A 14 -34.03 -20.82 17.17
N ALA A 15 -35.25 -20.48 16.76
CA ALA A 15 -35.51 -19.65 15.59
C ALA A 15 -34.97 -18.23 15.76
N MET A 16 -35.15 -17.62 16.94
CA MET A 16 -34.56 -16.31 17.25
C MET A 16 -33.03 -16.35 17.26
N ALA A 17 -32.43 -17.40 17.83
CA ALA A 17 -30.98 -17.56 17.84
C ALA A 17 -30.40 -17.70 16.41
N ALA A 18 -31.07 -18.46 15.54
CA ALA A 18 -30.67 -18.60 14.14
C ALA A 18 -30.76 -17.27 13.37
N ALA A 19 -31.81 -16.48 13.61
CA ALA A 19 -31.97 -15.16 12.98
C ALA A 19 -30.91 -14.15 13.43
N MET A 20 -30.50 -14.18 14.71
CA MET A 20 -29.45 -13.30 15.24
C MET A 20 -28.07 -13.61 14.68
N LEU A 21 -27.77 -14.87 14.34
CA LEU A 21 -26.48 -15.29 13.77
C LEU A 21 -26.26 -14.74 12.34
N THR A 22 -27.32 -14.48 11.58
CA THR A 22 -27.21 -13.93 10.22
C THR A 22 -26.86 -12.43 10.18
N ALA A 23 -26.84 -11.74 11.32
CA ALA A 23 -26.61 -10.29 11.38
C ALA A 23 -25.13 -9.87 11.48
N CYS A 24 -24.18 -10.80 11.67
CA CYS A 24 -22.80 -10.43 12.01
C CYS A 24 -21.85 -10.12 10.85
N ALA A 25 -22.24 -10.23 9.57
CA ALA A 25 -21.31 -9.92 8.46
C ALA A 25 -21.95 -9.66 7.08
N GLY A 26 -23.27 -9.52 6.98
CA GLY A 26 -23.97 -9.42 5.69
C GLY A 26 -24.19 -8.00 5.16
N GLY A 27 -23.89 -6.99 5.97
CA GLY A 27 -24.12 -5.58 5.63
C GLY A 27 -23.20 -5.08 4.52
N LYS A 28 -23.65 -4.07 3.75
CA LYS A 28 -22.86 -3.44 2.69
C LYS A 28 -21.56 -2.84 3.22
N GLU A 29 -21.56 -2.44 4.50
CA GLU A 29 -20.40 -1.96 5.24
C GLU A 29 -19.26 -3.00 5.39
N PHE A 30 -19.56 -4.29 5.19
CA PHE A 30 -18.56 -5.39 5.18
C PHE A 30 -18.24 -5.89 3.76
N GLN A 31 -18.90 -5.36 2.74
CA GLN A 31 -18.51 -5.57 1.34
C GLN A 31 -17.33 -4.65 1.05
N GLY A 32 -16.13 -5.14 1.31
CA GLY A 32 -14.89 -4.46 0.89
C GLY A 32 -14.99 -4.06 -0.58
N THR A 33 -14.50 -2.87 -0.92
CA THR A 33 -14.40 -2.46 -2.32
C THR A 33 -13.55 -3.49 -3.06
N PRO A 34 -13.91 -3.89 -4.30
CA PRO A 34 -13.07 -4.76 -5.10
C PRO A 34 -11.68 -4.14 -5.21
N GLN A 35 -10.71 -4.71 -4.52
CA GLN A 35 -9.33 -4.23 -4.56
C GLN A 35 -8.76 -4.65 -5.90
N GLU A 36 -8.56 -3.70 -6.81
CA GLU A 36 -7.80 -3.95 -8.03
C GLU A 36 -6.36 -4.33 -7.64
N GLY A 37 -5.96 -5.54 -7.98
CA GLY A 37 -4.69 -6.12 -7.58
C GLY A 37 -4.61 -7.60 -7.92
N ALA A 38 -3.44 -8.20 -7.72
CA ALA A 38 -3.25 -9.62 -7.97
C ALA A 38 -4.18 -10.44 -7.05
N SER A 39 -5.25 -10.99 -7.62
CA SER A 39 -6.13 -11.94 -6.92
C SER A 39 -5.29 -13.16 -6.51
N ARG A 40 -5.44 -13.62 -5.27
CA ARG A 40 -4.80 -14.84 -4.79
C ARG A 40 -5.49 -16.05 -5.44
N THR A 41 -5.16 -16.34 -6.69
CA THR A 41 -5.72 -17.44 -7.50
C THR A 41 -5.20 -18.82 -7.10
N GLY A 42 -4.31 -18.90 -6.10
CA GLY A 42 -3.60 -20.14 -5.75
C GLY A 42 -2.54 -20.57 -6.77
N VAL A 43 -2.36 -19.81 -7.85
CA VAL A 43 -1.34 -20.04 -8.87
C VAL A 43 -0.16 -19.12 -8.59
N TYR A 44 0.98 -19.71 -8.27
CA TYR A 44 2.23 -18.97 -8.05
C TYR A 44 3.02 -18.85 -9.36
N PRO A 45 3.67 -17.71 -9.62
CA PRO A 45 4.60 -17.60 -10.75
C PRO A 45 5.72 -18.63 -10.58
N LYS A 46 5.95 -19.45 -11.62
CA LYS A 46 7.06 -20.40 -11.64
C LYS A 46 8.36 -19.66 -11.96
N PHE A 47 9.12 -19.28 -10.93
CA PHE A 47 10.45 -18.67 -11.07
C PHE A 47 11.54 -19.65 -11.56
N GLY A 48 11.23 -20.94 -11.71
CA GLY A 48 12.16 -21.96 -12.21
C GLY A 48 12.37 -21.91 -13.72
N HIS A 49 11.55 -21.18 -14.46
CA HIS A 49 11.83 -20.87 -15.85
C HIS A 49 12.76 -19.66 -15.87
N LEU A 50 14.07 -19.92 -15.96
CA LEU A 50 15.01 -18.89 -16.39
C LEU A 50 14.41 -18.28 -17.68
N PRO A 51 14.22 -16.96 -17.75
CA PRO A 51 13.77 -16.36 -18.98
C PRO A 51 14.74 -16.83 -20.06
N LYS A 52 14.23 -17.54 -21.08
CA LYS A 52 14.96 -17.78 -22.33
C LYS A 52 15.07 -16.47 -23.11
N ALA A 53 15.44 -15.39 -22.41
CA ALA A 53 15.92 -14.20 -23.04
C ALA A 53 17.37 -14.51 -23.40
N ALA A 54 17.58 -14.92 -24.64
CA ALA A 54 18.74 -14.42 -25.33
C ALA A 54 18.69 -12.90 -25.14
N THR A 55 19.50 -12.37 -24.23
CA THR A 55 19.86 -10.97 -24.28
C THR A 55 20.53 -10.83 -25.64
N ALA A 56 19.77 -10.39 -26.65
CA ALA A 56 20.37 -9.96 -27.91
C ALA A 56 21.45 -8.96 -27.50
N GLN A 57 22.71 -9.35 -27.71
CA GLN A 57 23.82 -8.50 -27.29
C GLN A 57 23.71 -7.24 -28.11
N ILE A 58 23.62 -6.10 -27.42
CA ILE A 58 23.61 -4.79 -28.06
C ILE A 58 24.86 -4.72 -28.93
N THR A 59 24.68 -4.54 -30.23
CA THR A 59 25.78 -4.37 -31.18
C THR A 59 26.55 -3.08 -30.86
N PRO A 60 27.82 -2.95 -31.25
CA PRO A 60 28.58 -1.71 -31.05
C PRO A 60 27.86 -0.47 -31.62
N GLU A 61 27.19 -0.62 -32.75
CA GLU A 61 26.45 0.42 -33.44
C GLU A 61 25.21 0.85 -32.64
N GLU A 62 24.41 -0.11 -32.17
CA GLU A 62 23.25 0.14 -31.31
C GLU A 62 23.67 0.78 -29.99
N LYS A 63 24.81 0.37 -29.42
CA LYS A 63 25.35 0.96 -28.19
C LYS A 63 25.69 2.44 -28.41
N GLN A 64 26.30 2.79 -29.54
CA GLN A 64 26.66 4.17 -29.84
C GLN A 64 25.41 5.04 -30.05
N GLN A 65 24.39 4.51 -30.72
CA GLN A 65 23.10 5.19 -30.88
C GLN A 65 22.41 5.42 -29.53
N LEU A 66 22.29 4.38 -28.71
CA LEU A 66 21.69 4.48 -27.36
C LEU A 66 22.42 5.47 -26.48
N THR A 67 23.76 5.45 -26.50
CA THR A 67 24.58 6.40 -25.72
C THR A 67 24.33 7.83 -26.20
N THR A 68 24.28 8.05 -27.50
CA THR A 68 24.01 9.38 -28.09
C THR A 68 22.62 9.91 -27.68
N THR A 69 21.59 9.05 -27.72
CA THR A 69 20.25 9.41 -27.27
C THR A 69 20.21 9.75 -25.79
N LEU A 70 20.88 8.94 -24.95
CA LEU A 70 20.95 9.18 -23.50
C LEU A 70 21.71 10.47 -23.17
N ASP A 71 22.77 10.81 -23.90
CA ASP A 71 23.51 12.05 -23.71
C ASP A 71 22.70 13.28 -24.14
N ALA A 72 21.94 13.17 -25.24
CA ALA A 72 21.02 14.21 -25.68
C ALA A 72 19.90 14.43 -24.65
N ASP A 73 19.33 13.35 -24.12
CA ASP A 73 18.30 13.40 -23.08
C ASP A 73 18.85 13.96 -21.78
N ARG A 74 20.06 13.56 -21.37
CA ARG A 74 20.77 14.14 -20.23
C ARG A 74 20.98 15.63 -20.41
N THR A 75 21.30 16.09 -21.63
CA THR A 75 21.50 17.52 -21.91
C THR A 75 20.17 18.28 -21.92
N ARG A 76 19.10 17.67 -22.44
CA ARG A 76 17.74 18.23 -22.43
C ARG A 76 17.17 18.33 -21.00
N LEU A 77 17.44 17.32 -20.19
CA LEU A 77 16.94 17.18 -18.82
C LEU A 77 17.93 17.71 -17.78
N ALA A 78 19.14 18.06 -18.18
CA ALA A 78 20.06 18.79 -17.33
C ALA A 78 19.28 20.03 -16.88
N PRO A 79 19.02 20.17 -15.58
CA PRO A 79 18.28 21.31 -15.10
C PRO A 79 19.04 22.52 -15.63
N GLN A 80 18.39 23.34 -16.46
CA GLN A 80 18.78 24.73 -16.56
C GLN A 80 18.79 25.17 -15.11
N LYS A 81 19.98 25.31 -14.56
CA LYS A 81 20.22 25.62 -13.16
C LYS A 81 19.69 27.04 -13.00
N ALA A 82 18.37 27.16 -12.88
CA ALA A 82 17.74 28.37 -12.44
C ALA A 82 18.41 28.64 -11.08
N PRO A 83 19.06 29.81 -10.92
CA PRO A 83 19.61 30.17 -9.63
C PRO A 83 18.41 30.31 -8.68
N GLY A 84 18.11 29.25 -7.92
CA GLY A 84 16.95 29.18 -7.02
C GLY A 84 16.25 27.82 -6.86
N GLY A 85 16.61 26.78 -7.61
CA GLY A 85 15.91 25.47 -7.56
C GLY A 85 16.34 24.48 -6.47
N GLY A 86 16.97 24.94 -5.40
CA GLY A 86 17.35 24.09 -4.26
C GLY A 86 17.19 24.84 -2.95
N PHE A 87 16.82 24.14 -1.88
CA PHE A 87 16.71 24.73 -0.55
C PHE A 87 17.97 25.53 -0.23
N THR A 88 17.78 26.80 0.09
CA THR A 88 18.86 27.62 0.63
C THR A 88 19.38 26.96 1.91
N ALA A 89 20.64 27.24 2.28
CA ALA A 89 21.19 26.72 3.54
C ALA A 89 20.33 27.09 4.76
N ALA A 90 19.63 28.23 4.69
CA ALA A 90 18.68 28.68 5.70
C ALA A 90 17.41 27.81 5.75
N GLU A 91 16.81 27.48 4.61
CA GLU A 91 15.63 26.60 4.57
C GLU A 91 15.96 25.16 4.98
N ALA A 92 17.14 24.66 4.60
CA ALA A 92 17.62 23.36 5.07
C ALA A 92 17.81 23.32 6.59
N GLN A 93 18.27 24.42 7.20
CA GLN A 93 18.36 24.54 8.66
C GLN A 93 16.98 24.66 9.32
N ALA A 94 16.05 25.40 8.73
CA ALA A 94 14.68 25.51 9.23
C ALA A 94 13.98 24.15 9.24
N MET A 95 14.12 23.37 8.17
CA MET A 95 13.56 22.02 8.07
C MET A 95 14.13 21.06 9.12
N ARG A 96 15.44 21.16 9.41
CA ARG A 96 16.07 20.36 10.49
C ARG A 96 15.54 20.71 11.87
N ARG A 97 15.29 22.00 12.16
CA ARG A 97 14.70 22.44 13.43
C ARG A 97 13.29 21.91 13.60
N GLN A 98 12.47 22.03 12.55
CA GLN A 98 11.10 21.51 12.56
C GLN A 98 11.06 19.99 12.81
N ALA A 99 11.96 19.23 12.17
CA ALA A 99 12.06 17.79 12.41
C ALA A 99 12.46 17.46 13.87
N GLN A 100 13.35 18.25 14.46
CA GLN A 100 13.75 18.09 15.88
C GLN A 100 12.60 18.42 16.84
N GLU A 101 11.84 19.48 16.58
CA GLU A 101 10.67 19.85 17.38
C GLU A 101 9.60 18.75 17.33
N GLN A 102 9.27 18.26 16.14
CA GLN A 102 8.31 17.15 15.98
C GLN A 102 8.79 15.87 16.68
N THR A 103 10.09 15.57 16.62
CA THR A 103 10.65 14.42 17.33
C THR A 103 10.50 14.58 18.85
N ASN A 104 10.81 15.76 19.38
CA ASN A 104 10.69 16.04 20.82
C ASN A 104 9.23 16.01 21.28
N ASP A 105 8.29 16.52 20.49
CA ASP A 105 6.86 16.49 20.82
C ASP A 105 6.33 15.05 20.79
N THR A 106 6.78 14.25 19.82
CA THR A 106 6.44 12.83 19.75
C THR A 106 7.01 12.08 20.96
N LEU A 107 8.26 12.34 21.35
CA LEU A 107 8.85 11.74 22.55
C LEU A 107 8.08 12.12 23.82
N LYS A 108 7.63 13.37 23.96
CA LYS A 108 6.78 13.80 25.07
C LYS A 108 5.41 13.10 25.08
N GLN A 109 4.81 12.84 23.92
CA GLN A 109 3.56 12.09 23.84
C GLN A 109 3.76 10.64 24.29
N ILE A 110 4.85 10.00 23.84
CA ILE A 110 5.23 8.64 24.28
C ILE A 110 5.48 8.59 25.79
N GLU A 111 6.24 9.56 26.33
CA GLU A 111 6.56 9.64 27.76
C GLU A 111 5.35 9.96 28.64
N SER A 112 4.37 10.70 28.12
CA SER A 112 3.13 11.02 28.83
C SER A 112 2.06 9.92 28.73
N GLY A 113 2.30 8.86 27.95
CA GLY A 113 1.42 7.69 27.85
C GLY A 113 0.04 7.98 27.25
N GLN A 114 -0.09 9.07 26.48
CA GLN A 114 -1.32 9.39 25.74
C GLN A 114 -1.23 8.75 24.35
N GLU A 115 -1.80 7.55 24.23
CA GLU A 115 -2.30 6.98 22.96
C GLU A 115 -3.79 7.25 22.80
#